data_AF-A0A1S1BPC5-F1
#
_entry.id   AF-A0A1S1BPC5-F1
#
_cell.length_a   1.000
_cell.length_b   1.000
_cell.length_c   1.000
_cell.angle_alpha   90.00
_cell.angle_beta   90.00
_cell.angle_gamma   90.00
#
_symmetry.space_group_name_H-M   'P 1'
#
loop_
_entity.id
_entity.type
_entity.pdbx_description
1 polymer ?
#
loop_
_entity_poly.entity_id
_entity_poly.type
_entity_poly.pdbx_seq_one_letter_code
_entity_poly.pdbx_strand_id
1 'polypeptide(L)'
;MHKGHDYQSSLIAHVEPRDAAQLFGNPDYYLGYDSPEAQQHFADGDIKAAIDQVMADAASLTLVNAPNVVLYAPGVSGLNPNVVTDSLRLNEVKK
;
A
#
# COMPACT_ATOMS: atom_id res chain seq x y z
N MET A 1 -9.15 -10.17 8.54
CA MET A 1 -8.20 -10.65 7.50
C MET A 1 -8.26 -12.18 7.50
N HIS A 2 -8.52 -12.79 6.34
CA HIS A 2 -8.68 -14.25 6.18
C HIS A 2 -7.38 -14.97 6.55
N LYS A 3 -7.38 -15.81 7.59
CA LYS A 3 -6.21 -16.60 8.02
C LYS A 3 -5.85 -17.76 7.07
N GLY A 4 -6.59 -17.93 5.97
CA GLY A 4 -6.51 -19.14 5.14
C GLY A 4 -5.71 -19.01 3.85
N HIS A 5 -5.29 -17.80 3.46
CA HIS A 5 -4.74 -17.53 2.11
C HIS A 5 -5.62 -18.14 1.01
N ASP A 6 -6.94 -18.19 1.26
CA ASP A 6 -7.93 -18.88 0.42
C ASP A 6 -8.38 -17.95 -0.71
N TYR A 7 -7.43 -17.58 -1.55
CA TYR A 7 -7.62 -16.76 -2.73
C TYR A 7 -6.51 -17.07 -3.73
N GLN A 8 -6.83 -17.01 -5.03
CA GLN A 8 -5.82 -17.16 -6.09
C GLN A 8 -5.12 -15.82 -6.39
N SER A 9 -5.83 -14.71 -6.16
CA SER A 9 -5.31 -13.34 -6.29
C SER A 9 -6.14 -12.39 -5.43
N SER A 10 -5.56 -11.28 -5.02
CA SER A 10 -6.26 -10.21 -4.31
C SER A 10 -5.95 -8.86 -4.96
N LEU A 11 -6.89 -7.91 -4.88
CA LEU A 11 -6.69 -6.52 -5.28
C LEU A 11 -6.61 -5.66 -4.03
N ILE A 12 -5.52 -4.92 -3.88
CA ILE A 12 -5.20 -4.19 -2.65
C ILE A 12 -4.78 -2.78 -3.00
N ALA A 13 -5.43 -1.79 -2.39
CA ALA A 13 -4.96 -0.42 -2.35
C ALA A 13 -4.06 -0.27 -1.12
N HIS A 14 -2.77 -0.04 -1.33
CA HIS A 14 -1.78 0.11 -0.28
C HIS A 14 -1.16 1.51 -0.32
N VAL A 15 -0.84 2.09 0.84
CA VAL A 15 -0.52 3.51 0.96
C VAL A 15 0.90 3.77 1.50
N GLU A 16 1.48 2.84 2.25
CA GLU A 16 2.63 3.15 3.12
C GLU A 16 3.88 2.31 2.79
N PRO A 17 4.97 2.90 2.24
CA PRO A 17 6.18 2.17 1.87
C PRO A 17 6.84 1.41 3.03
N ARG A 18 6.73 1.92 4.26
CA ARG A 18 7.27 1.29 5.48
C ARG A 18 6.69 -0.11 5.76
N ASP A 19 5.50 -0.40 5.25
CA ASP A 19 4.84 -1.69 5.48
C ASP A 19 5.38 -2.78 4.54
N ALA A 20 6.26 -2.43 3.59
CA ALA A 20 6.82 -3.39 2.63
C ALA A 20 7.47 -4.59 3.31
N ALA A 21 8.21 -4.39 4.41
CA ALA A 21 8.83 -5.47 5.16
C ALA A 21 7.79 -6.41 5.80
N GLN A 22 6.67 -5.88 6.30
CA GLN A 22 5.59 -6.70 6.84
C GLN A 22 4.82 -7.44 5.74
N LEU A 23 4.67 -6.82 4.57
CA LEU A 23 3.94 -7.36 3.43
C LEU A 23 4.71 -8.48 2.72
N PHE A 24 5.98 -8.24 2.44
CA PHE A 24 6.81 -9.08 1.58
C PHE A 24 7.95 -9.79 2.32
N GLY A 25 8.21 -9.43 3.59
CA GLY A 25 9.21 -10.08 4.43
C GLY A 25 8.62 -11.04 5.46
N ASN A 26 7.30 -11.21 5.51
CA ASN A 26 6.63 -12.10 6.44
C ASN A 26 5.73 -13.11 5.70
N PRO A 27 6.15 -14.39 5.59
CA PRO A 27 5.40 -15.41 4.85
C PRO A 27 4.07 -15.77 5.51
N ASP A 28 3.91 -15.51 6.81
CA ASP A 28 2.65 -15.73 7.55
C ASP A 28 1.66 -14.56 7.38
N TYR A 29 2.08 -13.47 6.72
CA TYR A 29 1.20 -12.35 6.45
C TYR A 29 0.31 -12.61 5.24
N TYR A 30 -0.70 -11.77 5.04
CA TYR A 30 -1.82 -12.13 4.19
C TYR A 30 -1.41 -12.45 2.74
N LEU A 31 -0.29 -11.92 2.22
CA LEU A 31 0.23 -12.20 0.86
C LEU A 31 0.81 -13.61 0.71
N GLY A 32 1.30 -14.22 1.78
CA GLY A 32 1.91 -15.55 1.72
C GLY A 32 3.19 -15.64 0.89
N TYR A 33 3.83 -14.51 0.59
CA TYR A 33 5.06 -14.49 -0.18
C TYR A 33 6.24 -14.91 0.70
N ASP A 34 6.90 -16.00 0.31
CA ASP A 34 8.01 -16.60 1.04
C ASP A 34 9.27 -16.62 0.16
N SER A 35 10.12 -15.60 0.32
CA SER A 35 11.41 -15.49 -0.35
C SER A 35 12.52 -15.21 0.66
N PRO A 36 13.42 -16.17 0.94
CA PRO A 36 14.53 -15.98 1.87
C PRO A 36 15.45 -14.82 1.49
N GLU A 37 15.63 -14.57 0.19
CA GLU A 37 16.47 -13.47 -0.32
C GLU A 37 15.84 -12.10 -0.04
N ALA A 38 14.54 -11.95 -0.33
CA ALA A 38 13.82 -10.72 0.01
C ALA A 38 13.79 -10.48 1.54
N GLN A 39 13.57 -11.53 2.34
CA GLN A 39 13.61 -11.46 3.80
C GLN A 39 14.98 -10.98 4.32
N GLN A 40 16.08 -11.47 3.74
CA GLN A 40 17.43 -11.04 4.10
C GLN A 40 17.66 -9.57 3.74
N HIS A 41 17.27 -9.12 2.55
CA HIS A 41 17.38 -7.71 2.17
C HIS A 41 16.59 -6.78 3.10
N PHE A 42 15.38 -7.18 3.51
CA PHE A 42 14.61 -6.42 4.52
C PHE A 42 15.32 -6.40 5.88
N ALA A 43 15.91 -7.52 6.32
CA ALA A 43 16.64 -7.60 7.57
C ALA A 43 17.91 -6.72 7.57
N ASP A 44 18.59 -6.62 6.43
CA ASP A 44 19.77 -5.78 6.23
C ASP A 44 19.42 -4.29 6.05
N GLY A 45 18.13 -3.97 5.90
CA GLY A 45 17.64 -2.61 5.65
C GLY A 45 17.80 -2.14 4.21
N ASP A 46 18.20 -3.01 3.29
CA ASP A 46 18.28 -2.71 1.86
C ASP A 46 16.90 -2.87 1.20
N ILE A 47 16.04 -1.88 1.44
CA ILE A 47 14.68 -1.85 0.90
C ILE A 47 14.69 -1.89 -0.63
N LYS A 48 15.69 -1.31 -1.29
CA LYS A 48 15.75 -1.31 -2.76
C LYS A 48 15.97 -2.72 -3.28
N ALA A 49 16.98 -3.43 -2.75
CA ALA A 49 17.25 -4.81 -3.14
C ALA A 49 16.06 -5.74 -2.82
N ALA A 50 15.43 -5.54 -1.67
CA ALA A 50 14.23 -6.30 -1.30
C ALA A 50 13.10 -6.12 -2.32
N ILE A 51 12.82 -4.88 -2.73
CA ILE A 51 11.78 -4.60 -3.73
C ILE A 51 12.18 -5.11 -5.12
N ASP A 52 13.45 -4.98 -5.52
CA ASP A 52 13.94 -5.54 -6.79
C ASP A 52 13.72 -7.07 -6.83
N GLN A 53 13.98 -7.78 -5.73
CA GLN A 53 13.72 -9.22 -5.59
C GLN A 53 12.22 -9.54 -5.67
N VAL A 54 11.38 -8.80 -4.93
CA VAL A 54 9.90 -8.95 -4.97
C VAL A 54 9.36 -8.80 -6.40
N MET A 55 9.91 -7.85 -7.16
CA MET A 55 9.52 -7.63 -8.56
C MET A 55 10.03 -8.72 -9.50
N ALA A 56 11.25 -9.22 -9.28
CA ALA A 56 11.80 -10.35 -10.03
C ALA A 56 10.99 -11.64 -9.83
N ASP A 57 10.49 -11.86 -8.61
CA ASP A 57 9.63 -13.01 -8.27
C ASP A 57 8.17 -12.81 -8.70
N ALA A 58 7.80 -11.63 -9.20
CA ALA A 58 6.45 -11.25 -9.57
C ALA A 58 5.41 -11.48 -8.45
N ALA A 59 5.80 -11.23 -7.19
CA ALA A 59 4.95 -11.47 -6.02
C ALA A 59 3.75 -10.51 -5.93
N SER A 60 3.83 -9.35 -6.61
CA SER A 60 2.73 -8.39 -6.76
C SER A 60 2.91 -7.59 -8.05
N LEU A 61 1.80 -7.08 -8.60
CA LEU A 61 1.79 -6.21 -9.78
C LEU A 61 1.20 -4.86 -9.41
N THR A 62 2.00 -3.80 -9.52
CA THR A 62 1.51 -2.42 -9.37
C THR A 62 0.68 -2.04 -10.59
N LEU A 63 -0.64 -1.92 -10.40
CA LEU A 63 -1.56 -1.61 -11.50
C LEU A 63 -1.65 -0.11 -11.77
N VAL A 64 -1.81 0.69 -10.72
CA VAL A 64 -1.99 2.15 -10.80
C VAL A 64 -1.46 2.85 -9.55
N ASN A 65 -1.04 4.10 -9.70
CA ASN A 65 -0.99 5.03 -8.57
C ASN A 65 -2.36 5.69 -8.44
N ALA A 66 -3.20 5.18 -7.54
CA ALA A 66 -4.60 5.57 -7.47
C ALA A 66 -4.76 7.04 -7.00
N PRO A 67 -5.46 7.91 -7.76
CA PRO A 67 -5.76 9.26 -7.29
C PRO A 67 -6.91 9.23 -6.28
N ASN A 68 -6.88 10.16 -5.32
CA ASN A 68 -8.04 10.47 -4.49
C ASN A 68 -8.90 11.54 -5.19
N VAL A 69 -10.17 11.21 -5.49
CA VAL A 69 -11.10 12.10 -6.20
C VAL A 69 -12.24 12.49 -5.27
N VAL A 70 -12.38 13.79 -4.99
CA VAL A 70 -13.40 14.34 -4.09
C VAL A 70 -14.30 15.29 -4.84
N LEU A 71 -15.61 15.02 -4.82
CA LEU A 71 -16.65 15.92 -5.34
C LEU A 71 -17.38 16.59 -4.16
N TYR A 72 -17.61 17.90 -4.26
CA TYR A 72 -18.34 18.66 -3.24
C TYR A 72 -19.37 19.60 -3.87
N ALA A 73 -20.44 19.86 -3.12
CA ALA A 73 -21.57 20.68 -3.57
C ALA A 73 -21.16 22.17 -3.74
N PRO A 74 -21.87 22.94 -4.60
CA PRO A 74 -21.70 24.40 -4.65
C PRO A 74 -21.82 25.04 -3.27
N GLY A 75 -20.96 26.01 -2.98
CA GLY A 75 -20.87 26.67 -1.66
C GLY A 75 -19.94 25.98 -0.67
N VAL A 76 -19.64 24.69 -0.86
CA VAL A 76 -18.66 23.99 -0.01
C VAL A 76 -17.23 24.43 -0.38
N SER A 77 -16.43 24.79 0.62
CA SER A 77 -15.04 25.22 0.44
C SER A 77 -14.14 24.77 1.60
N GLY A 78 -12.83 25.02 1.51
CA GLY A 78 -11.87 24.70 2.58
C GLY A 78 -11.23 23.32 2.50
N LEU A 79 -11.55 22.53 1.46
CA LEU A 79 -10.85 21.28 1.17
C LEU A 79 -9.49 21.58 0.53
N ASN A 80 -8.42 20.93 1.02
CA ASN A 80 -7.11 20.96 0.38
C ASN A 80 -7.07 19.94 -0.77
N PRO A 81 -6.98 20.37 -2.04
CA PRO A 81 -6.93 19.45 -3.18
C PRO A 81 -5.61 18.67 -3.27
N ASN A 82 -4.59 19.06 -2.50
CA ASN A 82 -3.26 18.44 -2.48
C ASN A 82 -3.02 17.61 -1.21
N VAL A 83 -4.08 17.16 -0.54
CA VAL A 83 -3.92 16.25 0.61
C VAL A 83 -3.35 14.91 0.12
N VAL A 84 -2.26 14.46 0.74
CA VAL A 84 -1.55 13.22 0.38
C VAL A 84 -2.08 11.99 1.14
N THR A 85 -3.18 12.16 1.86
CA THR A 85 -3.85 11.11 2.63
C THR A 85 -5.31 11.02 2.19
N ASP A 86 -5.95 9.90 2.49
CA ASP A 86 -7.38 9.71 2.20
C ASP A 86 -8.30 10.40 3.24
N SER A 87 -7.73 11.11 4.22
CA SER A 87 -8.49 11.75 5.29
C SER A 87 -8.86 13.19 4.95
N LEU A 88 -10.12 13.56 5.23
CA LEU A 88 -10.61 14.94 5.10
C LEU A 88 -10.58 15.67 6.44
N ARG A 89 -9.96 16.86 6.48
CA ARG A 89 -9.97 17.73 7.65
C ARG A 89 -11.27 18.53 7.74
N LEU A 90 -12.26 17.95 8.42
CA LEU A 90 -13.61 18.52 8.47
C LEU A 90 -13.70 19.88 9.17
N ASN A 91 -12.79 20.19 10.09
CA ASN A 91 -12.74 21.49 10.79
C ASN A 91 -12.35 22.66 9.87
N GLU A 92 -11.77 22.36 8.70
CA GLU A 92 -11.40 23.37 7.70
C GLU A 92 -12.52 23.59 6.66
N VAL A 93 -13.52 22.70 6.62
CA VAL A 93 -14.63 22.72 5.64
C VAL A 93 -15.69 23.74 6.01
N LYS A 94 -16.13 24.53 5.02
CA LYS A 94 -17.14 25.59 5.15
C LYS A 94 -18.30 25.37 4.18
N LYS A 95 -19.46 25.93 4.51
CA LYS A 95 -20.66 26.01 3.67
C LYS A 95 -20.99 27.46 3.35
#